data_AF-A0A7C5NCL7-F1
#
_entry.id   AF-A0A7C5NCL7-F1
#
_cell.length_a   1.000
_cell.length_b   1.000
_cell.length_c   1.000
_cell.angle_alpha   90.00
_cell.angle_beta   90.00
_cell.angle_gamma   90.00
#
_symmetry.space_group_name_H-M   'P 1'
#
loop_
_entity.id
_entity.type
_entity.pdbx_description
1 polymer ?
#
loop_
_entity_poly.entity_id
_entity_poly.type
_entity_poly.pdbx_seq_one_letter_code
_entity_poly.pdbx_strand_id
1 'polypeptide(L)'
;MAKKRRQDDPLATLLETASKTKLIDLIIRLASTRPAVRHECLDYLNRRTALSPSQRKQSEGEKLLALWAELAPDLDELDAYGGGDYDADFHVSSLLQEVAQALSRIKNRCRLPAKASRQRPALYREWQCRT
;
A
#
# COMPACT_ATOMS: atom_id res chain seq x y z
N MET A 1 31.11 -32.05 -8.54
CA MET A 1 30.40 -30.99 -7.80
C MET A 1 28.91 -31.27 -7.85
N ALA A 2 28.31 -31.74 -6.76
CA ALA A 2 26.91 -32.17 -6.72
C ALA A 2 25.94 -30.98 -6.85
N LYS A 3 24.99 -31.05 -7.79
CA LYS A 3 23.85 -30.13 -7.86
C LYS A 3 23.01 -30.33 -6.61
N LYS A 4 23.14 -29.43 -5.62
CA LYS A 4 22.25 -29.37 -4.45
C LYS A 4 20.84 -29.11 -4.97
N ARG A 5 19.99 -30.15 -4.98
CA ARG A 5 18.56 -30.01 -5.27
C ARG A 5 18.02 -28.97 -4.28
N ARG A 6 17.45 -27.89 -4.79
CA ARG A 6 16.72 -26.94 -3.94
C ARG A 6 15.62 -27.75 -3.28
N GLN A 7 15.71 -27.86 -1.96
CA GLN A 7 14.68 -28.49 -1.16
C GLN A 7 13.45 -27.61 -1.37
N ASP A 8 12.40 -28.16 -1.97
CA ASP A 8 11.16 -27.43 -2.19
C ASP A 8 10.69 -26.90 -0.83
N ASP A 9 10.47 -25.58 -0.75
CA ASP A 9 10.06 -24.93 0.48
C ASP A 9 8.74 -25.59 0.96
N PRO A 10 8.72 -26.21 2.16
CA PRO A 10 7.53 -26.89 2.65
C PRO A 10 6.34 -25.92 2.77
N LEU A 11 6.59 -24.62 2.96
CA LEU A 11 5.54 -23.63 2.94
C LEU A 11 4.99 -23.40 1.53
N ALA A 12 5.86 -23.31 0.51
CA ALA A 12 5.46 -23.14 -0.88
C ALA A 12 4.57 -24.30 -1.37
N THR A 13 4.94 -25.54 -1.05
CA THR A 13 4.14 -26.73 -1.40
C THR A 13 2.76 -26.74 -0.71
N LEU A 14 2.66 -26.26 0.52
CA LEU A 14 1.38 -26.08 1.22
C LEU A 14 0.53 -24.95 0.59
N LEU A 15 1.16 -23.87 0.16
CA LEU A 15 0.45 -22.76 -0.50
C LEU A 15 -0.07 -23.17 -1.89
N GLU A 16 0.66 -24.01 -2.62
CA GLU A 16 0.24 -24.55 -3.93
C GLU A 16 -0.93 -25.54 -3.80
N THR A 17 -0.99 -26.31 -2.72
CA THR A 17 -2.09 -27.25 -2.46
C THR A 17 -3.32 -26.60 -1.81
N ALA A 18 -3.16 -25.41 -1.23
CA ALA A 18 -4.25 -24.69 -0.58
C ALA A 18 -5.22 -24.09 -1.60
N SER A 19 -6.53 -24.23 -1.32
CA SER A 19 -7.57 -23.55 -2.07
C SER A 19 -7.46 -22.03 -1.93
N LYS A 20 -7.78 -21.29 -3.01
CA LYS A 20 -7.81 -19.81 -3.03
C LYS A 20 -8.53 -19.18 -1.83
N THR A 21 -9.65 -19.75 -1.39
CA THR A 21 -10.43 -19.26 -0.24
C THR A 21 -9.64 -19.31 1.08
N LYS A 22 -8.91 -20.41 1.32
CA LYS A 22 -8.03 -20.56 2.49
C LYS A 22 -6.87 -19.57 2.48
N LEU A 23 -6.31 -19.31 1.29
CA LEU A 23 -5.24 -18.31 1.14
C LEU A 23 -5.74 -16.89 1.43
N ILE A 24 -6.94 -16.54 0.95
CA ILE A 24 -7.58 -15.26 1.25
C ILE A 24 -7.84 -15.12 2.75
N ASP A 25 -8.40 -16.14 3.39
CA ASP A 25 -8.66 -16.14 4.84
C ASP A 25 -7.37 -15.99 5.65
N LEU A 26 -6.31 -16.71 5.28
CA LEU A 26 -4.99 -16.59 5.92
C LEU A 26 -4.44 -15.15 5.82
N ILE A 27 -4.47 -14.55 4.64
CA ILE A 27 -3.97 -13.19 4.42
C ILE A 27 -4.78 -12.18 5.24
N ILE A 28 -6.13 -12.28 5.24
CA ILE A 28 -7.00 -11.40 6.02
C ILE A 28 -6.68 -11.51 7.51
N ARG A 29 -6.51 -12.73 8.04
CA ARG A 29 -6.15 -12.94 9.45
C ARG A 29 -4.81 -12.30 9.79
N LEU A 30 -3.76 -12.56 9.01
CA LEU A 30 -2.43 -11.99 9.25
C LEU A 30 -2.45 -10.45 9.20
N ALA A 31 -3.12 -9.88 8.19
CA ALA A 31 -3.26 -8.45 8.00
C ALA A 31 -4.13 -7.77 9.07
N SER A 32 -5.04 -8.49 9.73
CA SER A 32 -5.87 -7.93 10.81
C SER A 32 -5.07 -7.67 12.08
N THR A 33 -4.04 -8.47 12.33
CA THR A 33 -3.20 -8.39 13.55
C THR A 33 -1.93 -7.58 13.37
N ARG A 34 -1.49 -7.36 12.13
CA ARG A 34 -0.18 -6.78 11.81
C ARG A 34 -0.31 -5.72 10.71
N PRO A 35 -0.30 -4.41 11.07
CA PRO A 35 -0.41 -3.31 10.11
C PRO A 35 0.64 -3.36 8.99
N ALA A 36 1.90 -3.70 9.31
CA ALA A 36 2.97 -3.86 8.32
C ALA A 36 2.65 -4.93 7.26
N VAL A 37 2.11 -6.07 7.69
CA VAL A 37 1.70 -7.16 6.76
C VAL A 37 0.54 -6.71 5.88
N ARG A 38 -0.42 -5.95 6.44
CA ARG A 38 -1.53 -5.37 5.66
C ARG A 38 -1.01 -4.42 4.59
N HIS A 39 -0.09 -3.54 4.97
CA HIS A 39 0.55 -2.59 4.07
C HIS A 39 1.29 -3.30 2.92
N GLU A 40 2.17 -4.26 3.23
CA GLU A 40 2.92 -5.03 2.24
C GLU A 40 2.00 -5.78 1.28
N CYS A 41 0.93 -6.41 1.79
CA CYS A 41 -0.04 -7.12 0.97
C CYS A 41 -0.72 -6.19 -0.03
N LEU A 42 -1.18 -5.02 0.43
CA LEU A 42 -1.82 -4.02 -0.43
C LEU A 42 -0.85 -3.49 -1.49
N ASP A 43 0.41 -3.19 -1.13
CA ASP A 43 1.41 -2.72 -2.08
C ASP A 43 1.75 -3.76 -3.14
N TYR A 44 1.99 -5.01 -2.72
CA TYR A 44 2.32 -6.12 -3.61
C TYR A 44 1.18 -6.39 -4.60
N LEU A 45 -0.06 -6.48 -4.12
CA LEU A 45 -1.23 -6.76 -4.95
C LEU A 45 -1.53 -5.59 -5.89
N ASN A 46 -1.46 -4.34 -5.43
CA ASN A 46 -1.68 -3.17 -6.27
C ASN A 46 -0.69 -3.05 -7.45
N ARG A 47 0.56 -3.54 -7.27
CA ARG A 47 1.57 -3.53 -8.34
C ARG A 47 1.39 -4.64 -9.37
N ARG A 48 0.72 -5.74 -9.01
CA ARG A 48 0.66 -6.98 -9.81
C ARG A 48 -0.72 -7.33 -10.35
N THR A 49 -1.76 -6.66 -9.88
CA THR A 49 -3.14 -6.90 -10.32
C THR A 49 -3.65 -5.73 -11.16
N ALA A 50 -4.35 -6.05 -12.25
CA ALA A 50 -5.07 -5.06 -13.04
C ALA A 50 -6.36 -4.69 -12.29
N LEU A 51 -6.30 -3.61 -11.52
CA LEU A 51 -7.45 -3.09 -10.77
C LEU A 51 -8.22 -2.07 -11.61
N SER A 52 -9.54 -2.03 -11.40
CA SER A 52 -10.34 -0.92 -11.93
C SER A 52 -9.92 0.41 -11.27
N PRO A 53 -10.20 1.57 -11.90
CA PRO A 53 -9.83 2.86 -11.32
C PRO A 53 -10.42 3.12 -9.92
N SER A 54 -11.64 2.63 -9.65
CA SER A 54 -12.28 2.76 -8.34
C SER A 54 -11.61 1.85 -7.29
N GLN A 55 -11.35 0.60 -7.63
CA GLN A 55 -10.65 -0.36 -6.76
C GLN A 55 -9.24 0.10 -6.44
N ARG A 56 -8.54 0.68 -7.43
CA ARG A 56 -7.20 1.22 -7.24
C ARG A 56 -7.19 2.42 -6.28
N LYS A 57 -8.14 3.34 -6.42
CA LYS A 57 -8.28 4.49 -5.49
C LYS A 57 -8.55 4.01 -4.07
N GLN A 58 -9.50 3.10 -3.91
CA GLN A 58 -9.84 2.53 -2.60
C GLN A 58 -8.63 1.83 -1.98
N SER A 59 -7.96 0.97 -2.75
CA SER A 59 -6.78 0.24 -2.28
C SER A 59 -5.58 1.14 -1.97
N GLU A 60 -5.36 2.21 -2.74
CA GLU A 60 -4.33 3.22 -2.44
C GLU A 60 -4.65 3.99 -1.13
N GLY A 61 -5.93 4.26 -0.85
CA GLY A 61 -6.38 4.85 0.42
C GLY A 61 -6.20 3.91 1.61
N GLU A 62 -6.61 2.64 1.47
CA GLU A 62 -6.41 1.60 2.48
C GLU A 62 -4.93 1.36 2.78
N LYS A 63 -4.07 1.45 1.76
CA LYS A 63 -2.62 1.37 1.93
C LYS A 63 -2.09 2.50 2.82
N LEU A 64 -2.59 3.72 2.59
CA LEU A 64 -2.21 4.90 3.39
C LEU A 64 -2.68 4.77 4.85
N LEU A 65 -3.89 4.26 5.07
CA LEU A 65 -4.42 4.01 6.41
C LEU A 65 -3.64 2.91 7.14
N ALA A 66 -3.21 1.86 6.42
CA ALA A 66 -2.37 0.80 7.00
C ALA A 66 -0.99 1.34 7.41
N LEU A 67 -0.37 2.15 6.56
CA LEU A 67 0.88 2.87 6.88
C LEU A 67 0.72 3.76 8.13
N TRP A 68 -0.40 4.48 8.22
CA TRP A 68 -0.69 5.31 9.39
C TRP A 68 -0.87 4.47 10.66
N ALA A 69 -1.56 3.33 10.57
CA ALA A 69 -1.75 2.43 11.70
C ALA A 69 -0.45 1.75 12.18
N GLU A 70 0.54 1.63 11.30
CA GLU A 70 1.90 1.19 11.65
C GLU A 70 2.68 2.30 12.36
N LEU A 71 2.58 3.54 11.86
CA LEU A 71 3.34 4.69 12.35
C LEU A 71 2.79 5.31 13.65
N ALA A 72 1.47 5.29 13.85
CA ALA A 72 0.81 5.93 14.98
C ALA A 72 1.35 5.53 16.37
N PRO A 73 1.55 4.22 16.69
CA PRO A 73 2.07 3.84 18.01
C PRO A 73 3.50 4.36 18.26
N ASP A 74 4.35 4.39 17.24
CA ASP A 74 5.72 4.89 17.37
C ASP A 74 5.73 6.41 17.65
N LEU A 75 4.83 7.16 16.98
CA LEU A 75 4.68 8.59 17.22
C LEU A 75 4.10 8.88 18.62
N ASP A 76 3.15 8.07 19.09
CA ASP A 76 2.60 8.19 20.45
C ASP A 76 3.67 7.89 21.51
N GLU A 77 4.56 6.91 21.28
CA GLU A 77 5.68 6.61 22.17
C GLU A 77 6.70 7.76 22.22
N LEU A 78 7.04 8.32 21.05
CA LEU A 78 7.94 9.47 20.93
C LEU A 78 7.38 10.73 21.61
N ASP A 79 6.08 11.00 21.47
CA ASP A 79 5.41 12.14 22.11
C ASP A 79 5.34 11.96 23.64
N ALA A 80 5.05 10.74 24.11
CA ALA A 80 4.88 10.46 25.53
C ALA A 80 6.20 10.42 26.32
N TYR A 81 7.27 9.89 25.72
CA TYR A 81 8.52 9.61 26.45
C TYR A 81 9.73 10.40 25.94
N GLY A 82 9.59 11.15 24.84
CA GLY A 82 10.61 12.09 24.36
C GLY A 82 11.92 11.45 23.88
N GLY A 83 11.92 10.14 23.65
CA GLY A 83 13.09 9.37 23.24
C GLY A 83 12.75 7.88 23.15
N GLY A 84 12.25 7.47 22.00
CA GLY A 84 12.11 6.06 21.63
C GLY A 84 13.47 5.45 21.30
N ASP A 85 13.50 4.15 21.02
CA ASP A 85 14.69 3.46 20.54
C ASP A 85 15.30 4.19 19.32
N TYR A 86 16.63 4.25 19.22
CA TYR A 86 17.31 4.91 18.08
C TYR A 86 16.96 4.24 16.74
N ASP A 87 16.57 2.97 16.75
CA ASP A 87 16.08 2.27 15.56
C ASP A 87 14.64 2.69 15.17
N ALA A 88 13.86 3.24 16.10
CA ALA A 88 12.52 3.77 15.84
C ALA A 88 12.56 5.02 14.96
N ASP A 89 13.57 5.88 15.11
CA ASP A 89 13.76 7.08 14.28
C ASP A 89 13.87 6.74 12.80
N PHE A 90 14.60 5.66 12.46
CA PHE A 90 14.74 5.19 11.07
C PHE A 90 13.44 4.59 10.53
N HIS A 91 12.72 3.83 11.36
CA HIS A 91 11.44 3.23 10.98
C HIS A 91 10.38 4.32 10.73
N VAL A 92 10.21 5.24 11.68
CA VAL A 92 9.31 6.40 11.60
C VAL A 92 9.62 7.26 10.38
N SER A 93 10.89 7.59 10.16
CA SER A 93 11.33 8.38 9.01
C SER A 93 11.02 7.70 7.67
N SER A 94 11.19 6.37 7.59
CA SER A 94 10.86 5.60 6.40
C SER A 94 9.36 5.60 6.11
N LEU A 95 8.53 5.31 7.13
CA LEU A 95 7.07 5.29 6.98
C LEU A 95 6.51 6.68 6.62
N LEU A 96 7.01 7.74 7.25
CA LEU A 96 6.65 9.12 6.91
C LEU A 96 7.00 9.48 5.46
N GLN A 97 8.17 9.06 4.99
CA GLN A 97 8.58 9.26 3.60
C GLN A 97 7.66 8.52 2.62
N GLU A 98 7.22 7.31 2.96
CA GLU A 98 6.26 6.56 2.16
C GLU A 98 4.88 7.23 2.10
N VAL A 99 4.39 7.73 3.24
CA VAL A 99 3.16 8.52 3.33
C VAL A 99 3.27 9.79 2.47
N ALA A 100 4.37 10.53 2.61
CA ALA A 100 4.62 11.76 1.85
C ALA A 100 4.65 11.50 0.33
N GLN A 101 5.26 10.41 -0.10
CA GLN A 101 5.27 9.99 -1.50
C GLN A 101 3.88 9.59 -2.00
N ALA A 102 3.11 8.84 -1.21
CA ALA A 102 1.75 8.45 -1.55
C ALA A 102 0.85 9.68 -1.73
N LEU A 103 0.90 10.62 -0.79
CA LEU A 103 0.16 11.88 -0.84
C LEU A 103 0.59 12.76 -2.03
N SER A 104 1.89 12.82 -2.32
CA SER A 104 2.41 13.56 -3.47
C SER A 104 1.92 12.98 -4.80
N ARG A 105 1.83 11.64 -4.91
CA ARG A 105 1.28 10.98 -6.10
C ARG A 105 -0.21 11.28 -6.27
N ILE A 106 -0.99 11.29 -5.18
CA ILE A 106 -2.41 11.66 -5.20
C ILE A 106 -2.55 13.13 -5.64
N LYS A 107 -1.78 14.04 -5.03
CA LYS A 107 -1.76 15.46 -5.39
C LYS A 107 -1.42 15.68 -6.86
N ASN A 108 -0.44 14.95 -7.40
CA ASN A 108 -0.01 15.06 -8.79
C ASN A 108 -1.02 14.47 -9.78
N ARG A 109 -1.70 13.35 -9.43
CA ARG A 109 -2.81 12.80 -10.23
C ARG A 109 -4.01 13.75 -10.27
N CYS A 110 -4.26 14.50 -9.20
CA CYS A 110 -5.29 15.53 -9.17
C CYS A 110 -4.87 16.84 -9.89
N ARG A 111 -3.60 17.01 -10.30
CA ARG A 111 -3.07 18.31 -10.79
C ARG A 111 -2.85 18.48 -12.29
N LEU A 112 -3.05 17.51 -13.19
CA LEU A 112 -2.82 17.77 -14.64
C LEU A 112 -3.78 17.09 -15.63
N PRO A 113 -4.12 17.76 -16.78
CA PRO A 113 -3.68 19.10 -17.20
C PRO A 113 -4.82 20.12 -17.35
N ALA A 114 -4.68 21.27 -16.67
CA ALA A 114 -5.36 22.53 -16.99
C ALA A 114 -4.67 23.30 -18.15
N LYS A 115 -3.86 22.63 -18.97
CA LYS A 115 -3.21 23.23 -20.15
C LYS A 115 -3.22 22.25 -21.33
N ALA A 116 -4.41 22.03 -21.89
CA ALA A 116 -4.58 21.63 -23.28
C ALA A 116 -5.68 22.51 -23.88
N SER A 117 -5.53 22.84 -25.17
CA SER A 117 -6.43 23.63 -26.02
C SER A 117 -6.53 25.15 -25.77
N ARG A 118 -5.52 25.87 -26.26
CA ARG A 118 -5.73 27.18 -26.88
C ARG A 118 -6.09 26.97 -28.37
N GLN A 119 -7.23 26.34 -28.65
CA GLN A 119 -7.99 26.40 -29.91
C GLN A 119 -9.31 25.61 -29.74
N ARG A 120 -10.42 26.30 -30.03
CA ARG A 120 -11.89 26.09 -29.90
C ARG A 120 -12.46 24.72 -30.36
N PRO A 121 -13.80 24.47 -30.30
CA PRO A 121 -14.84 24.78 -29.29
C PRO A 121 -15.77 23.59 -28.96
N ALA A 122 -16.58 23.75 -27.89
CA ALA A 122 -17.90 23.16 -27.61
C ALA A 122 -18.09 21.62 -27.58
N LEU A 123 -18.76 21.16 -26.51
CA LEU A 123 -19.28 19.80 -26.24
C LEU A 123 -18.31 18.81 -25.61
N TYR A 124 -18.08 18.94 -24.31
CA TYR A 124 -18.54 17.95 -23.30
C TYR A 124 -18.09 18.46 -21.93
N ARG A 125 -19.03 19.00 -21.15
CA ARG A 125 -18.85 19.19 -19.71
C ARG A 125 -19.10 17.85 -19.03
N GLU A 126 -18.61 17.75 -17.80
CA GLU A 126 -18.84 16.69 -16.81
C GLU A 126 -17.86 15.52 -16.82
N TRP A 127 -16.69 15.76 -16.21
CA TRP A 127 -16.11 14.78 -15.30
C TRP A 127 -15.70 15.50 -14.02
N GLN A 128 -16.68 15.66 -13.12
CA GLN A 128 -16.44 15.99 -11.72
C GLN A 128 -15.84 14.76 -11.05
N CYS A 129 -14.71 14.94 -10.36
CA CYS A 129 -14.32 14.03 -9.29
C CYS A 129 -15.44 14.05 -8.22
N ARG A 130 -16.32 13.04 -8.22
CA ARG A 130 -17.15 12.72 -7.06
C ARG A 130 -16.47 11.61 -6.26
N THR A 131 -16.29 11.94 -4.98
CA THR A 131 -16.13 11.11 -3.76
C THR A 131 -15.97 9.61 -3.98
#